data_AF-A0A380EH92-F1
#
_entry.id   AF-A0A380EH92-F1
#
_cell.length_a   1.000
_cell.length_b   1.000
_cell.length_c   1.000
_cell.angle_alpha   90.00
_cell.angle_beta   90.00
_cell.angle_gamma   90.00
#
_symmetry.space_group_name_H-M   'P 1'
#
loop_
_entity.id
_entity.type
_entity.pdbx_description
1 polymer ?
#
loop_
_entity_poly.entity_id
_entity_poly.type
_entity_poly.pdbx_seq_one_letter_code
_entity_poly.pdbx_strand_id
1 'polypeptide(L)'
;MYGSGDKEIEFTFTQRQGGTRKRTMVFEGVVPNISRRFHESPSEYTREMMSKYMTELPCETCHGKRLSREALSVYVGGLNIGEVVEYSISQALNYYKNIDLSEQDQAIANQILKEIISRLTFLNNVGLEYLTLNRASGTLSGGEAQRIRLATQIGSRLTGVLYVLDEPSIGLHQRDNDRLINTLKEMRDLGNTLIVVEHDDDTMRAADYLVDIGPGVGEHGGQIVSSGTPQKVMKDKKSLTGQYLSGKKRIEVPEYRRPASDRKISIRGARSNNLKGVDVDIPLSIMTVVTGVSGSGKSSLVNEVLYKSLAQKINKSKVKPGLYDKIEGIDQLDKIIDIDQSPIGRTPRSNPATYTGVFDDIRDVFAQTNEAKIRGYQKGRFSFNVKGGRCEACKGDGIIKIEMHFLPDVYVPCEVCDGKRYNRETLEVTYKGKNIADILEMTVEEATQFFENIPKIKRKLQTLVDVGLGYVTLGQQATTLSGGEAQRVKLASELHKRSTGKSIYILDEPTTGLHVDDISRLLKVLNRLVENGDTVVIIEHNLDVIKTADYIIDLGPEGGSGGGTIVATGTPEDIAQTKSSYTGKYLKEVLERDKQNTEDK
;
A
#
# COMPACT_ATOMS: atom_id res chain seq x y z
N MET A 1 16.43 -30.78 -16.88
CA MET A 1 16.52 -29.87 -15.73
C MET A 1 17.65 -30.26 -14.78
N TYR A 2 17.78 -31.54 -14.39
CA TYR A 2 18.70 -31.99 -13.34
C TYR A 2 20.04 -32.59 -13.83
N GLY A 3 20.38 -32.39 -15.11
CA GLY A 3 21.68 -32.80 -15.66
C GLY A 3 21.63 -34.10 -16.45
N SER A 4 22.80 -34.57 -16.88
CA SER A 4 23.00 -35.80 -17.66
C SER A 4 23.49 -36.99 -16.83
N GLY A 5 23.54 -36.87 -15.50
CA GLY A 5 24.17 -37.87 -14.63
C GLY A 5 25.65 -37.97 -14.95
N ASP A 6 26.16 -39.18 -15.17
CA ASP A 6 27.57 -39.40 -15.54
C ASP A 6 27.83 -39.34 -17.06
N LYS A 7 26.78 -39.12 -17.86
CA LYS A 7 26.91 -39.10 -19.32
C LYS A 7 27.54 -37.78 -19.78
N GLU A 8 28.66 -37.87 -20.48
CA GLU A 8 29.28 -36.72 -21.11
C GLU A 8 28.49 -36.24 -22.33
N ILE A 9 28.40 -34.92 -22.50
CA ILE A 9 27.74 -34.27 -23.63
C ILE A 9 28.75 -33.35 -24.33
N GLU A 10 28.81 -33.42 -25.66
CA GLU A 10 29.60 -32.47 -26.45
C GLU A 10 28.84 -31.15 -26.59
N PHE A 11 29.39 -30.08 -26.03
CA PHE A 11 28.92 -28.72 -26.18
C PHE A 11 29.75 -27.99 -27.24
N THR A 12 29.08 -27.53 -28.29
CA THR A 12 29.68 -26.60 -29.25
C THR A 12 29.15 -25.20 -28.97
N PHE A 13 30.03 -24.25 -28.67
CA PHE A 13 29.64 -22.86 -28.41
C PHE A 13 30.58 -21.86 -29.09
N THR A 14 30.00 -20.77 -29.56
CA THR A 14 30.74 -19.65 -30.14
C THR A 14 31.15 -18.69 -29.04
N GLN A 15 32.44 -18.42 -28.93
CA GLN A 15 32.96 -17.44 -27.99
C GLN A 15 32.61 -16.02 -28.45
N ARG A 16 32.59 -15.06 -27.52
CA ARG A 16 32.34 -13.64 -27.83
C ARG A 16 33.25 -13.06 -28.91
N GLN A 17 34.46 -13.62 -29.10
CA GLN A 17 35.43 -13.19 -30.10
C GLN A 17 35.27 -13.93 -31.47
N GLY A 18 34.22 -14.71 -31.66
CA GLY A 18 33.86 -15.33 -32.95
C GLY A 18 34.39 -16.74 -33.18
N GLY A 19 35.34 -17.23 -32.38
CA GLY A 19 35.84 -18.61 -32.47
C GLY A 19 34.82 -19.64 -31.96
N THR A 20 34.65 -20.74 -32.69
CA THR A 20 33.82 -21.88 -32.24
C THR A 20 34.68 -22.88 -31.47
N ARG A 21 34.25 -23.25 -30.27
CA ARG A 21 34.93 -24.25 -29.42
C ARG A 21 34.00 -25.41 -29.11
N LYS A 22 34.56 -26.62 -29.19
CA LYS A 22 33.91 -27.85 -28.71
C LYS A 22 34.46 -28.22 -27.34
N ARG A 23 33.59 -28.62 -26.42
CA ARG A 23 33.95 -29.18 -25.12
C ARG A 23 33.04 -30.34 -24.79
N THR A 24 33.62 -31.48 -24.48
CA THR A 24 32.91 -32.61 -23.91
C THR A 24 32.97 -32.48 -22.39
N MET A 25 31.80 -32.39 -21.75
CA MET A 25 31.70 -32.34 -20.29
C MET A 25 30.36 -32.89 -19.82
N VAL A 26 30.31 -33.29 -18.55
CA VAL A 26 29.06 -33.65 -17.90
C VAL A 26 28.18 -32.41 -17.76
N PHE A 27 26.91 -32.53 -18.14
CA PHE A 27 25.95 -31.47 -17.92
C PHE A 27 25.42 -31.54 -16.49
N GLU A 28 25.86 -30.64 -15.62
CA GLU A 28 25.41 -30.59 -14.22
C GLU A 28 23.89 -30.34 -14.07
N GLY A 29 23.25 -29.81 -15.10
CA GLY A 29 21.84 -29.43 -15.07
C GLY A 29 21.61 -27.98 -14.65
N VAL A 30 20.43 -27.48 -14.97
CA VAL A 30 20.06 -26.08 -14.72
C VAL A 30 19.82 -25.84 -13.22
N VAL A 31 19.11 -26.75 -12.54
CA VAL A 31 18.80 -26.59 -11.12
C VAL A 31 20.06 -26.69 -10.25
N PRO A 32 20.93 -27.72 -10.41
CA PRO A 32 22.19 -27.77 -9.68
C PRO A 32 23.11 -26.58 -9.98
N ASN A 33 23.16 -26.10 -11.25
CA ASN A 33 23.91 -24.90 -11.59
C ASN A 33 23.45 -23.66 -10.81
N ILE A 34 22.14 -23.41 -10.73
CA ILE A 34 21.59 -22.26 -9.99
C ILE A 34 21.93 -22.39 -8.50
N SER A 35 21.68 -23.56 -7.90
CA SER A 35 21.97 -23.80 -6.48
C SER A 35 23.44 -23.60 -6.16
N ARG A 36 24.33 -24.19 -6.98
CA ARG A 36 25.78 -24.07 -6.82
C ARG A 36 26.25 -22.62 -6.93
N ARG A 37 25.79 -21.89 -7.96
CA ARG A 37 26.13 -20.48 -8.15
C ARG A 37 25.61 -19.58 -7.03
N PHE A 38 24.49 -19.92 -6.40
CA PHE A 38 23.99 -19.21 -5.24
C PHE A 38 24.89 -19.42 -4.01
N HIS A 39 25.25 -20.67 -3.70
CA HIS A 39 26.04 -20.98 -2.50
C HIS A 39 27.54 -20.65 -2.63
N GLU A 40 28.14 -20.96 -3.77
CA GLU A 40 29.60 -20.83 -3.98
C GLU A 40 30.03 -19.43 -4.42
N SER A 41 29.13 -18.61 -4.96
CA SER A 41 29.55 -17.28 -5.45
C SER A 41 29.86 -16.35 -4.28
N PRO A 42 31.02 -15.67 -4.28
CA PRO A 42 31.33 -14.63 -3.31
C PRO A 42 30.62 -13.30 -3.62
N SER A 43 29.97 -13.18 -4.78
CA SER A 43 29.31 -11.95 -5.24
C SER A 43 27.85 -11.92 -4.78
N GLU A 44 27.48 -10.94 -3.94
CA GLU A 44 26.09 -10.70 -3.54
C GLU A 44 25.17 -10.50 -4.74
N TYR A 45 25.59 -9.73 -5.74
CA TYR A 45 24.83 -9.55 -6.98
C TYR A 45 24.50 -10.88 -7.67
N THR A 46 25.45 -11.83 -7.68
CA THR A 46 25.19 -13.15 -8.27
C THR A 46 24.18 -13.93 -7.43
N ARG A 47 24.28 -13.87 -6.09
CA ARG A 47 23.30 -14.51 -5.18
C ARG A 47 21.90 -13.93 -5.37
N GLU A 48 21.76 -12.61 -5.43
CA GLU A 48 20.49 -11.93 -5.70
C GLU A 48 19.91 -12.27 -7.08
N MET A 49 20.77 -12.46 -8.09
CA MET A 49 20.31 -12.86 -9.42
C MET A 49 19.84 -14.31 -9.46
N MET A 50 20.48 -15.22 -8.72
CA MET A 50 20.09 -16.62 -8.64
C MET A 50 18.85 -16.81 -7.74
N SER A 51 18.71 -16.04 -6.65
CA SER A 51 17.58 -16.14 -5.72
C SER A 51 16.22 -15.88 -6.38
N LYS A 52 16.19 -15.08 -7.47
CA LYS A 52 14.99 -14.86 -8.30
C LYS A 52 14.37 -16.13 -8.89
N TYR A 53 15.13 -17.22 -8.95
CA TYR A 53 14.67 -18.52 -9.44
C TYR A 53 14.46 -19.54 -8.31
N MET A 54 14.62 -19.12 -7.05
CA MET A 54 14.50 -19.96 -5.87
C MET A 54 13.22 -19.61 -5.11
N THR A 55 12.75 -20.56 -4.31
CA THR A 55 11.65 -20.34 -3.36
C THR A 55 12.12 -20.75 -1.99
N GLU A 56 11.66 -20.04 -0.97
CA GLU A 56 11.85 -20.46 0.42
C GLU A 56 10.97 -21.69 0.69
N LEU A 57 11.52 -22.66 1.39
CA LEU A 57 10.85 -23.87 1.84
C LEU A 57 11.09 -24.03 3.35
N PRO A 58 10.15 -24.64 4.09
CA PRO A 58 10.38 -25.00 5.47
C PRO A 58 11.64 -25.87 5.59
N CYS A 59 12.50 -25.56 6.56
CA CYS A 59 13.71 -26.34 6.82
C CYS A 59 13.34 -27.77 7.20
N GLU A 60 13.97 -28.77 6.57
CA GLU A 60 13.70 -30.19 6.85
C GLU A 60 14.10 -30.61 8.28
N THR A 61 15.05 -29.91 8.90
CA THR A 61 15.57 -30.26 10.24
C THR A 61 14.67 -29.77 11.37
N CYS A 62 14.20 -28.52 11.29
CA CYS A 62 13.37 -27.89 12.33
C CYS A 62 11.91 -27.70 11.92
N HIS A 63 11.54 -28.14 10.71
CA HIS A 63 10.21 -28.02 10.13
C HIS A 63 9.66 -26.59 10.14
N GLY A 64 10.55 -25.59 10.03
CA GLY A 64 10.18 -24.17 10.07
C GLY A 64 10.06 -23.57 11.48
N LYS A 65 10.22 -24.36 12.56
CA LYS A 65 10.13 -23.90 13.96
C LYS A 65 11.37 -23.13 14.45
N ARG A 66 12.45 -23.10 13.65
CA ARG A 66 13.69 -22.30 13.87
C ARG A 66 14.52 -22.65 15.11
N LEU A 67 14.10 -23.63 15.90
CA LEU A 67 14.77 -24.05 17.14
C LEU A 67 15.41 -25.43 16.99
N SER A 68 16.37 -25.71 17.87
CA SER A 68 17.01 -27.03 17.95
C SER A 68 16.03 -28.09 18.47
N ARG A 69 16.36 -29.37 18.26
CA ARG A 69 15.52 -30.49 18.74
C ARG A 69 15.40 -30.50 20.26
N GLU A 70 16.48 -30.14 20.97
CA GLU A 70 16.53 -30.05 22.42
C GLU A 70 15.58 -28.95 22.93
N ALA A 71 15.59 -27.77 22.30
CA ALA A 71 14.68 -26.69 22.66
C ALA A 71 13.21 -27.04 22.38
N LEU A 72 12.92 -27.79 21.31
CA LEU A 72 11.57 -28.27 20.97
C LEU A 72 11.11 -29.46 21.82
N SER A 73 12.00 -30.05 22.62
CA SER A 73 11.66 -31.16 23.53
C SER A 73 11.11 -30.68 24.89
N VAL A 74 11.04 -29.35 25.10
CA VAL A 74 10.47 -28.75 26.31
C VAL A 74 8.99 -28.43 26.05
N TYR A 75 8.12 -28.98 26.91
CA TYR A 75 6.67 -28.83 26.82
C TYR A 75 6.12 -28.08 28.03
N VAL A 76 5.15 -27.20 27.79
CA VAL A 76 4.40 -26.48 28.82
C VAL A 76 2.93 -26.64 28.45
N GLY A 77 2.10 -27.24 29.31
CA GLY A 77 0.68 -27.50 29.00
C GLY A 77 0.45 -28.49 27.84
N GLY A 78 1.43 -29.36 27.57
CA GLY A 78 1.36 -30.37 26.51
C GLY A 78 1.83 -29.91 25.13
N LEU A 79 2.22 -28.64 24.95
CA LEU A 79 2.76 -28.12 23.69
C LEU A 79 4.20 -27.61 23.86
N ASN A 80 5.02 -27.75 22.82
CA ASN A 80 6.32 -27.08 22.77
C ASN A 80 6.21 -25.64 22.27
N ILE A 81 7.27 -24.85 22.48
CA ILE A 81 7.29 -23.43 22.09
C ILE A 81 7.05 -23.23 20.58
N GLY A 82 7.51 -24.15 19.74
CA GLY A 82 7.33 -24.08 18.29
C GLY A 82 5.87 -24.27 17.85
N GLU A 83 5.11 -25.10 18.56
CA GLU A 83 3.66 -25.28 18.34
C GLU A 83 2.85 -24.08 18.83
N VAL A 84 3.19 -23.55 20.00
CA VAL A 84 2.45 -22.41 20.56
C VAL A 84 2.56 -21.18 19.66
N VAL A 85 3.73 -20.95 19.03
CA VAL A 85 3.89 -19.79 18.15
C VAL A 85 3.19 -19.93 16.79
N GLU A 86 2.76 -21.13 16.41
CA GLU A 86 1.94 -21.36 15.22
C GLU A 86 0.46 -21.00 15.45
N TYR A 87 0.04 -20.90 16.71
CA TYR A 87 -1.32 -20.45 17.02
C TYR A 87 -1.53 -19.00 16.60
N SER A 88 -2.74 -18.73 16.12
CA SER A 88 -3.24 -17.36 16.04
C SER A 88 -3.32 -16.75 17.44
N ILE A 89 -3.28 -15.43 17.53
CA ILE A 89 -3.37 -14.71 18.81
C ILE A 89 -4.62 -15.10 19.61
N SER A 90 -5.78 -15.28 18.94
CA SER A 90 -6.99 -15.78 19.59
C SER A 90 -6.83 -17.19 20.18
N GLN A 91 -6.24 -18.11 19.43
CA GLN A 91 -5.96 -19.47 19.88
C GLN A 91 -4.95 -19.50 21.03
N ALA A 92 -3.86 -18.73 20.93
CA ALA A 92 -2.87 -18.59 21.98
C ALA A 92 -3.47 -17.99 23.26
N LEU A 93 -4.34 -16.98 23.13
CA LEU A 93 -5.04 -16.37 24.26
C LEU A 93 -5.92 -17.39 24.98
N ASN A 94 -6.67 -18.20 24.22
CA ASN A 94 -7.51 -19.24 24.78
C ASN A 94 -6.67 -20.36 25.43
N TYR A 95 -5.54 -20.71 24.83
CA TYR A 95 -4.60 -21.68 25.36
C TYR A 95 -4.06 -21.26 26.73
N TYR A 96 -3.49 -20.06 26.83
CA TYR A 96 -2.90 -19.58 28.09
C TYR A 96 -3.93 -19.29 29.19
N LYS A 97 -5.18 -18.96 28.83
CA LYS A 97 -6.26 -18.78 29.82
C LYS A 97 -6.72 -20.09 30.45
N ASN A 98 -6.66 -21.18 29.71
CA ASN A 98 -7.15 -22.50 30.13
C ASN A 98 -6.03 -23.52 30.33
N ILE A 99 -4.78 -23.06 30.44
CA ILE A 99 -3.65 -23.95 30.64
C ILE A 99 -3.75 -24.59 32.02
N ASP A 100 -3.69 -25.91 32.06
CA ASP A 100 -3.70 -26.67 33.31
C ASP A 100 -2.26 -26.88 33.78
N LEU A 101 -1.96 -26.40 34.98
CA LEU A 101 -0.63 -26.43 35.59
C LEU A 101 -0.75 -26.92 37.04
N SER A 102 0.31 -27.56 37.53
CA SER A 102 0.39 -27.94 38.94
C SER A 102 0.36 -26.69 39.84
N GLU A 103 -0.04 -26.81 41.10
CA GLU A 103 -0.07 -25.67 42.03
C GLU A 103 1.29 -24.96 42.16
N GLN A 104 2.38 -25.73 42.10
CA GLN A 104 3.74 -25.20 42.16
C GLN A 104 4.09 -24.41 40.89
N ASP A 105 3.83 -24.97 39.71
CA ASP A 105 4.10 -24.31 38.43
C ASP A 105 3.23 -23.06 38.27
N GLN A 106 1.96 -23.14 38.69
CA GLN A 106 1.04 -22.02 38.66
C GLN A 106 1.53 -20.88 39.54
N ALA A 107 2.07 -21.17 40.73
CA ALA A 107 2.64 -20.15 41.62
C ALA A 107 3.85 -19.43 40.99
N ILE A 108 4.73 -20.17 40.30
CA ILE A 108 5.92 -19.61 39.62
C ILE A 108 5.51 -18.81 38.38
N ALA A 109 4.62 -19.38 37.56
CA ALA A 109 4.26 -18.84 36.25
C ALA A 109 3.21 -17.72 36.32
N ASN A 110 2.52 -17.51 37.45
CA ASN A 110 1.40 -16.58 37.58
C ASN A 110 1.68 -15.18 37.00
N GLN A 111 2.82 -14.56 37.34
CA GLN A 111 3.15 -13.23 36.83
C GLN A 111 3.44 -13.24 35.32
N ILE A 112 4.10 -14.28 34.82
CA ILE A 112 4.41 -14.46 33.40
C ILE A 112 3.13 -14.69 32.60
N LEU A 113 2.25 -15.57 33.07
CA LEU A 113 0.95 -15.84 32.44
C LEU A 113 0.07 -14.60 32.41
N LYS A 114 0.02 -13.82 33.49
CA LYS A 114 -0.70 -12.54 33.51
C LYS A 114 -0.19 -11.59 32.42
N GLU A 115 1.13 -11.47 32.26
CA GLU A 115 1.72 -10.60 31.25
C GLU A 115 1.45 -11.10 29.82
N ILE A 116 1.58 -12.41 29.56
CA ILE A 116 1.28 -13.02 28.26
C ILE A 116 -0.19 -12.81 27.90
N ILE A 117 -1.11 -13.14 28.81
CA ILE A 117 -2.55 -12.99 28.60
C ILE A 117 -2.90 -11.51 28.35
N SER A 118 -2.28 -10.58 29.10
CA SER A 118 -2.50 -9.15 28.90
C SER A 118 -2.08 -8.71 27.49
N ARG A 119 -0.88 -9.09 27.04
CA ARG A 119 -0.35 -8.73 25.70
C ARG A 119 -1.19 -9.32 24.57
N LEU A 120 -1.57 -10.59 24.69
CA LEU A 120 -2.44 -11.25 23.71
C LEU A 120 -3.84 -10.60 23.68
N THR A 121 -4.36 -10.18 24.83
CA THR A 121 -5.62 -9.44 24.90
C THR A 121 -5.52 -8.08 24.21
N PHE A 122 -4.41 -7.34 24.38
CA PHE A 122 -4.22 -6.07 23.67
C PHE A 122 -4.15 -6.26 22.15
N LEU A 123 -3.41 -7.26 21.67
CA LEU A 123 -3.36 -7.60 20.26
C LEU A 123 -4.75 -7.98 19.71
N ASN A 124 -5.55 -8.71 20.49
CA ASN A 124 -6.93 -9.05 20.15
C ASN A 124 -7.85 -7.81 20.11
N ASN A 125 -7.68 -6.86 21.03
CA ASN A 125 -8.49 -5.64 21.08
C ASN A 125 -8.23 -4.70 19.90
N VAL A 126 -6.99 -4.68 19.38
CA VAL A 126 -6.64 -3.92 18.16
C VAL A 126 -6.93 -4.68 16.86
N GLY A 127 -7.72 -5.76 16.91
CA GLY A 127 -8.19 -6.46 15.70
C GLY A 127 -7.10 -7.29 15.00
N LEU A 128 -6.10 -7.79 15.74
CA LEU A 128 -5.02 -8.62 15.20
C LEU A 128 -5.12 -10.09 15.62
N GLU A 129 -6.28 -10.52 16.13
CA GLU A 129 -6.51 -11.85 16.69
C GLU A 129 -6.24 -13.02 15.73
N TYR A 130 -6.23 -12.73 14.43
CA TYR A 130 -6.04 -13.68 13.36
C TYR A 130 -4.56 -13.96 13.01
N LEU A 131 -3.63 -13.09 13.42
CA LEU A 131 -2.22 -13.27 13.14
C LEU A 131 -1.63 -14.38 14.02
N THR A 132 -0.72 -15.17 13.46
CA THR A 132 0.08 -16.12 14.22
C THR A 132 1.29 -15.44 14.86
N LEU A 133 1.74 -15.93 16.02
CA LEU A 133 2.88 -15.34 16.74
C LEU A 133 4.20 -15.49 15.95
N ASN A 134 4.31 -16.50 15.09
CA ASN A 134 5.47 -16.73 14.24
C ASN A 134 5.42 -16.01 12.89
N ARG A 135 4.40 -15.17 12.62
CA ARG A 135 4.30 -14.45 11.35
C ARG A 135 5.48 -13.51 11.16
N ALA A 136 6.10 -13.58 9.97
CA ALA A 136 7.25 -12.75 9.65
C ALA A 136 6.86 -11.26 9.60
N SER A 137 7.58 -10.43 10.33
CA SER A 137 7.32 -8.98 10.43
C SER A 137 7.31 -8.27 9.08
N GLY A 138 8.17 -8.68 8.14
CA GLY A 138 8.24 -8.13 6.79
C GLY A 138 7.04 -8.46 5.88
N THR A 139 6.11 -9.31 6.34
CA THR A 139 4.88 -9.68 5.61
C THR A 139 3.61 -9.03 6.18
N LEU A 140 3.79 -8.14 7.17
CA LEU A 140 2.70 -7.36 7.75
C LEU A 140 2.42 -6.14 6.87
N SER A 141 1.14 -5.80 6.74
CA SER A 141 0.71 -4.51 6.20
C SER A 141 1.12 -3.36 7.12
N GLY A 142 1.10 -2.13 6.61
CA GLY A 142 1.38 -0.92 7.39
C GLY A 142 0.47 -0.81 8.62
N GLY A 143 -0.85 -0.98 8.43
CA GLY A 143 -1.84 -0.97 9.52
C GLY A 143 -1.63 -2.09 10.53
N GLU A 144 -1.29 -3.31 10.11
CA GLU A 144 -0.97 -4.41 11.04
C GLU A 144 0.26 -4.07 11.89
N ALA A 145 1.35 -3.60 11.27
CA ALA A 145 2.57 -3.23 12.00
C ALA A 145 2.34 -2.08 12.98
N GLN A 146 1.54 -1.08 12.57
CA GLN A 146 1.15 0.05 13.41
C GLN A 146 0.33 -0.40 14.62
N ARG A 147 -0.67 -1.27 14.42
CA ARG A 147 -1.51 -1.79 15.51
C ARG A 147 -0.73 -2.70 16.47
N ILE A 148 0.27 -3.46 15.99
CA ILE A 148 1.20 -4.17 16.88
C ILE A 148 1.98 -3.18 17.76
N ARG A 149 2.47 -2.08 17.18
CA ARG A 149 3.16 -1.03 17.94
C ARG A 149 2.24 -0.41 18.97
N LEU A 150 0.98 -0.11 18.62
CA LEU A 150 -0.03 0.40 19.54
C LEU A 150 -0.28 -0.57 20.71
N ALA A 151 -0.54 -1.85 20.43
CA ALA A 151 -0.72 -2.87 21.45
C ALA A 151 0.50 -2.99 22.38
N THR A 152 1.71 -2.84 21.84
CA THR A 152 2.96 -2.83 22.62
C THR A 152 3.03 -1.61 23.56
N GLN A 153 2.59 -0.44 23.11
CA GLN A 153 2.56 0.78 23.93
C GLN A 153 1.48 0.74 25.02
N ILE A 154 0.33 0.12 24.76
CA ILE A 154 -0.69 -0.07 25.80
C ILE A 154 -0.17 -1.02 26.89
N GLY A 155 0.55 -2.07 26.47
CA GLY A 155 1.17 -3.04 27.38
C GLY A 155 2.22 -2.44 28.32
N SER A 156 2.86 -1.31 27.97
CA SER A 156 3.85 -0.66 28.84
C SER A 156 3.22 0.15 29.98
N ARG A 157 1.89 0.40 29.94
CA ARG A 157 1.12 1.11 30.99
C ARG A 157 1.78 2.41 31.46
N LEU A 158 2.36 3.16 30.53
CA LEU A 158 2.97 4.46 30.84
C LEU A 158 1.88 5.49 31.15
N THR A 159 2.24 6.48 31.98
CA THR A 159 1.36 7.59 32.38
C THR A 159 2.07 8.92 32.14
N GLY A 160 1.34 9.98 31.80
CA GLY A 160 1.92 11.29 31.50
C GLY A 160 2.65 11.37 30.16
N VAL A 161 2.35 10.45 29.23
CA VAL A 161 2.93 10.42 27.89
C VAL A 161 2.01 11.11 26.90
N LEU A 162 2.60 11.89 25.99
CA LEU A 162 1.93 12.42 24.80
C LEU A 162 2.11 11.43 23.64
N TYR A 163 1.04 10.75 23.27
CA TYR A 163 1.03 9.87 22.11
C TYR A 163 0.52 10.61 20.89
N VAL A 164 1.28 10.56 19.81
CA VAL A 164 0.87 11.08 18.49
C VAL A 164 0.68 9.88 17.57
N LEU A 165 -0.56 9.66 17.14
CA LEU A 165 -0.97 8.54 16.29
C LEU A 165 -1.39 9.08 14.92
N ASP A 166 -0.97 8.37 13.88
CA ASP A 166 -1.19 8.74 12.47
C ASP A 166 -2.12 7.71 11.82
N GLU A 167 -3.43 7.99 11.76
CA GLU A 167 -4.47 7.14 11.17
C GLU A 167 -4.48 5.67 11.65
N PRO A 168 -4.71 5.41 12.95
CA PRO A 168 -4.73 4.04 13.49
C PRO A 168 -5.84 3.14 12.90
N SER A 169 -6.85 3.71 12.25
CA SER A 169 -7.94 2.97 11.59
C SER A 169 -7.54 2.37 10.22
N ILE A 170 -6.34 2.66 9.68
CA ILE A 170 -5.89 2.14 8.37
C ILE A 170 -6.01 0.61 8.28
N GLY A 171 -6.63 0.13 7.19
CA GLY A 171 -6.82 -1.30 6.94
C GLY A 171 -7.64 -2.02 8.01
N LEU A 172 -8.45 -1.29 8.77
CA LEU A 172 -9.38 -1.81 9.76
C LEU A 172 -10.81 -1.78 9.20
N HIS A 173 -11.56 -2.84 9.44
CA HIS A 173 -12.97 -2.89 9.04
C HIS A 173 -13.84 -2.14 10.06
N GLN A 174 -14.95 -1.51 9.63
CA GLN A 174 -15.82 -0.70 10.49
C GLN A 174 -16.23 -1.41 11.79
N ARG A 175 -16.47 -2.72 11.71
CA ARG A 175 -16.77 -3.59 12.86
C ARG A 175 -15.76 -3.49 14.00
N ASP A 176 -14.48 -3.40 13.68
CA ASP A 176 -13.40 -3.45 14.66
C ASP A 176 -12.99 -2.04 15.11
N ASN A 177 -13.54 -0.99 14.48
CA ASN A 177 -13.24 0.40 14.77
C ASN A 177 -13.69 0.81 16.19
N ASP A 178 -14.86 0.37 16.64
CA ASP A 178 -15.32 0.59 18.02
C ASP A 178 -14.34 0.04 19.06
N ARG A 179 -13.72 -1.12 18.78
CA ARG A 179 -12.72 -1.71 19.68
C ARG A 179 -11.45 -0.87 19.73
N LEU A 180 -11.02 -0.35 18.59
CA LEU A 180 -9.89 0.58 18.52
C LEU A 180 -10.18 1.86 19.33
N ILE A 181 -11.34 2.49 19.10
CA ILE A 181 -11.74 3.72 19.82
C ILE A 181 -11.77 3.48 21.33
N ASN A 182 -12.33 2.36 21.79
CA ASN A 182 -12.35 2.03 23.21
C ASN A 182 -10.94 1.85 23.77
N THR A 183 -10.06 1.21 23.01
CA THR A 183 -8.65 1.02 23.38
C THR A 183 -7.92 2.37 23.49
N LEU A 184 -8.18 3.32 22.58
CA LEU A 184 -7.61 4.67 22.65
C LEU A 184 -8.12 5.43 23.89
N LYS A 185 -9.41 5.29 24.23
CA LYS A 185 -10.00 5.87 25.44
C LYS A 185 -9.38 5.29 26.71
N GLU A 186 -9.19 3.97 26.80
CA GLU A 186 -8.49 3.34 27.92
C GLU A 186 -7.08 3.91 28.07
N MET A 187 -6.36 4.07 26.96
CA MET A 187 -5.00 4.60 26.96
C MET A 187 -4.94 6.06 27.42
N ARG A 188 -5.93 6.88 27.05
CA ARG A 188 -6.13 8.25 27.57
C ARG A 188 -6.44 8.24 29.06
N ASP A 189 -7.35 7.37 29.50
CA ASP A 189 -7.85 7.30 30.88
C ASP A 189 -6.80 6.79 31.87
N LEU A 190 -5.72 6.17 31.39
CA LEU A 190 -4.49 5.91 32.17
C LEU A 190 -3.72 7.19 32.56
N GLY A 191 -4.18 8.38 32.15
CA GLY A 191 -3.50 9.65 32.41
C GLY A 191 -2.54 10.06 31.30
N ASN A 192 -2.82 9.68 30.06
CA ASN A 192 -2.05 10.07 28.88
C ASN A 192 -2.84 11.05 28.02
N THR A 193 -2.14 11.77 27.15
CA THR A 193 -2.76 12.61 26.11
C THR A 193 -2.55 11.95 24.75
N LEU A 194 -3.62 11.83 23.97
CA LEU A 194 -3.56 11.29 22.62
C LEU A 194 -3.88 12.40 21.62
N ILE A 195 -2.99 12.61 20.65
CA ILE A 195 -3.24 13.38 19.44
C ILE A 195 -3.34 12.37 18.31
N VAL A 196 -4.53 12.26 17.73
CA VAL A 196 -4.81 11.29 16.66
C VAL A 196 -5.12 12.07 15.39
N VAL A 197 -4.30 11.87 14.36
CA VAL A 197 -4.62 12.32 13.00
C VAL A 197 -5.53 11.26 12.39
N GLU A 198 -6.75 11.65 11.99
CA GLU A 198 -7.76 10.71 11.49
C GLU A 198 -8.69 11.35 10.47
N HIS A 199 -9.30 10.48 9.67
CA HIS A 199 -10.30 10.83 8.66
C HIS A 199 -11.59 10.02 8.83
N ASP A 200 -11.62 9.03 9.74
CA ASP A 200 -12.80 8.23 10.06
C ASP A 200 -13.88 9.01 10.86
N ASP A 201 -15.14 8.88 10.43
CA ASP A 201 -16.29 9.59 11.01
C ASP A 201 -16.55 9.19 12.47
N ASP A 202 -16.48 7.90 12.79
CA ASP A 202 -16.77 7.39 14.14
C ASP A 202 -15.70 7.85 15.15
N THR A 203 -14.43 7.83 14.76
CA THR A 203 -13.31 8.29 15.58
C THR A 203 -13.42 9.79 15.84
N MET A 204 -13.73 10.59 14.81
CA MET A 204 -13.95 12.03 14.95
C MET A 204 -15.12 12.35 15.89
N ARG A 205 -16.22 11.61 15.81
CA ARG A 205 -17.38 11.78 16.69
C ARG A 205 -17.09 11.38 18.13
N ALA A 206 -16.26 10.36 18.33
CA ALA A 206 -15.89 9.85 19.64
C ALA A 206 -14.82 10.68 20.36
N ALA A 207 -14.17 11.62 19.67
CA ALA A 207 -13.12 12.47 20.22
C ALA A 207 -13.67 13.48 21.26
N ASP A 208 -12.88 13.73 22.31
CA ASP A 208 -13.22 14.76 23.32
C ASP A 208 -13.03 16.17 22.74
N TYR A 209 -12.03 16.32 21.87
CA TYR A 209 -11.67 17.57 21.22
C TYR A 209 -11.25 17.28 19.78
N LEU A 210 -11.72 18.09 18.84
CA LEU A 210 -11.48 17.96 17.41
C LEU A 210 -10.90 19.27 16.88
N VAL A 211 -9.82 19.16 16.11
CA VAL A 211 -9.13 20.28 15.46
C VAL A 211 -9.17 20.04 13.96
N ASP A 212 -9.80 20.96 13.23
CA ASP A 212 -9.87 20.94 11.78
C ASP A 212 -8.80 21.85 11.18
N ILE A 213 -7.93 21.29 10.35
CA ILE A 213 -6.84 22.00 9.68
C ILE A 213 -7.21 22.17 8.20
N GLY A 214 -7.06 23.37 7.66
CA GLY A 214 -7.41 23.69 6.28
C GLY A 214 -7.20 25.17 5.98
N PRO A 215 -8.06 25.82 5.17
CA PRO A 215 -9.26 25.28 4.49
C PRO A 215 -8.96 24.45 3.23
N GLY A 216 -7.73 24.48 2.71
CA GLY A 216 -7.29 23.67 1.58
C GLY A 216 -6.00 22.90 1.88
N VAL A 217 -5.40 22.35 0.83
CA VAL A 217 -4.13 21.60 0.88
C VAL A 217 -2.95 22.48 0.46
N GLY A 218 -1.74 22.14 0.91
CA GLY A 218 -0.53 22.90 0.57
C GLY A 218 -0.56 24.34 1.07
N GLU A 219 -0.22 25.28 0.19
CA GLU A 219 -0.18 26.72 0.49
C GLU A 219 -1.56 27.31 0.85
N HIS A 220 -2.64 26.64 0.46
CA HIS A 220 -4.01 27.02 0.81
C HIS A 220 -4.46 26.46 2.17
N GLY A 221 -3.60 25.70 2.85
CA GLY A 221 -3.85 25.06 4.13
C GLY A 221 -3.02 25.64 5.28
N GLY A 222 -2.72 24.79 6.26
CA GLY A 222 -1.82 25.13 7.38
C GLY A 222 -2.44 26.03 8.45
N GLN A 223 -3.76 26.23 8.42
CA GLN A 223 -4.48 27.07 9.40
C GLN A 223 -5.48 26.22 10.18
N ILE A 224 -5.71 26.59 11.45
CA ILE A 224 -6.79 26.00 12.25
C ILE A 224 -8.10 26.65 11.80
N VAL A 225 -8.94 25.88 11.10
CA VAL A 225 -10.24 26.35 10.58
C VAL A 225 -11.28 26.36 11.69
N SER A 226 -11.32 25.28 12.48
CA SER A 226 -12.23 25.15 13.61
C SER A 226 -11.60 24.29 14.69
N SER A 227 -11.95 24.56 15.95
CA SER A 227 -11.52 23.72 17.08
C SER A 227 -12.53 23.75 18.23
N GLY A 228 -12.69 22.61 18.89
CA GLY A 228 -13.62 22.43 20.00
C GLY A 228 -14.12 21.01 20.12
N THR A 229 -15.30 20.82 20.71
CA THR A 229 -15.96 19.50 20.68
C THR A 229 -16.41 19.16 19.25
N PRO A 230 -16.58 17.87 18.91
CA PRO A 230 -17.08 17.47 17.59
C PRO A 230 -18.39 18.17 17.20
N GLN A 231 -19.32 18.36 18.15
CA GLN A 231 -20.59 19.04 17.90
C GLN A 231 -20.41 20.53 17.56
N LYS A 232 -19.37 21.19 18.09
CA LYS A 232 -19.05 22.58 17.75
C LYS A 232 -18.49 22.67 16.34
N VAL A 233 -17.57 21.77 15.97
CA VAL A 233 -16.97 21.74 14.62
C VAL A 233 -18.03 21.40 13.57
N MET A 234 -18.95 20.47 13.84
CA MET A 234 -20.09 20.15 12.96
C MET A 234 -21.01 21.35 12.65
N LYS A 235 -21.13 22.31 13.58
CA LYS A 235 -21.95 23.51 13.40
C LYS A 235 -21.21 24.61 12.63
N ASP A 236 -19.88 24.55 12.58
CA ASP A 236 -19.07 25.53 11.91
C ASP A 236 -19.21 25.39 10.38
N LYS A 237 -19.65 26.47 9.72
CA LYS A 237 -19.82 26.49 8.27
C LYS A 237 -18.48 26.59 7.54
N LYS A 238 -17.40 27.06 8.18
CA LYS A 238 -16.08 27.18 7.57
C LYS A 238 -15.33 25.85 7.53
N SER A 239 -15.63 24.95 8.46
CA SER A 239 -15.03 23.62 8.53
C SER A 239 -15.55 22.74 7.40
N LEU A 240 -14.66 22.31 6.50
CA LEU A 240 -15.01 21.35 5.45
C LEU A 240 -15.40 20.01 6.08
N THR A 241 -14.60 19.56 7.04
CA THR A 241 -14.85 18.35 7.85
C THR A 241 -16.21 18.44 8.54
N GLY A 242 -16.53 19.57 9.18
CA GLY A 242 -17.82 19.82 9.82
C GLY A 242 -19.01 19.76 8.86
N GLN A 243 -18.84 20.16 7.59
CA GLN A 243 -19.88 20.01 6.56
C GLN A 243 -20.16 18.55 6.20
N TYR A 244 -19.14 17.69 6.17
CA TYR A 244 -19.30 16.25 5.95
C TYR A 244 -19.90 15.56 7.19
N LEU A 245 -19.37 15.84 8.38
CA LEU A 245 -19.88 15.27 9.65
C LEU A 245 -21.35 15.65 9.90
N SER A 246 -21.78 16.84 9.49
CA SER A 246 -23.18 17.30 9.61
C SER A 246 -24.09 16.82 8.48
N GLY A 247 -23.55 16.16 7.45
CA GLY A 247 -24.30 15.68 6.28
C GLY A 247 -24.66 16.75 5.25
N LYS A 248 -24.19 18.00 5.41
CA LYS A 248 -24.40 19.09 4.41
C LYS A 248 -23.68 18.79 3.09
N LYS A 249 -22.48 18.23 3.18
CA LYS A 249 -21.75 17.63 2.08
C LYS A 249 -21.70 16.12 2.29
N ARG A 250 -21.73 15.36 1.19
CA ARG A 250 -21.60 13.91 1.19
C ARG A 250 -21.14 13.40 -0.17
N ILE A 251 -20.62 12.19 -0.19
CA ILE A 251 -20.48 11.41 -1.41
C ILE A 251 -21.84 10.76 -1.67
N GLU A 252 -22.47 11.11 -2.78
CA GLU A 252 -23.79 10.61 -3.14
C GLU A 252 -23.73 9.15 -3.63
N VAL A 253 -24.79 8.39 -3.33
CA VAL A 253 -24.97 7.05 -3.88
C VAL A 253 -25.36 7.20 -5.36
N PRO A 254 -24.72 6.48 -6.30
CA PRO A 254 -25.10 6.54 -7.70
C PRO A 254 -26.58 6.18 -7.91
N GLU A 255 -27.31 7.00 -8.67
CA GLU A 255 -28.72 6.71 -9.02
C GLU A 255 -28.84 5.42 -9.86
N TYR A 256 -27.85 5.18 -10.73
CA TYR A 256 -27.77 4.02 -11.60
C TYR A 256 -26.41 3.35 -11.42
N ARG A 257 -26.41 2.04 -11.17
CA ARG A 257 -25.20 1.20 -11.19
C ARG A 257 -25.02 0.57 -12.55
N ARG A 258 -23.77 0.47 -13.01
CA ARG A 258 -23.48 -0.19 -14.28
C ARG A 258 -23.79 -1.68 -14.15
N PRO A 259 -24.62 -2.27 -15.02
CA PRO A 259 -24.94 -3.68 -14.92
C PRO A 259 -23.68 -4.52 -15.19
N ALA A 260 -23.55 -5.63 -14.47
CA ALA A 260 -22.49 -6.59 -14.76
C ALA A 260 -22.61 -7.08 -16.21
N SER A 261 -21.53 -6.92 -16.97
CA SER A 261 -21.48 -7.39 -18.35
C SER A 261 -21.27 -8.91 -18.42
N ASP A 262 -21.53 -9.51 -19.59
CA ASP A 262 -21.19 -10.93 -19.84
C ASP A 262 -19.67 -11.19 -19.79
N ARG A 263 -18.87 -10.13 -19.90
CA ARG A 263 -17.41 -10.19 -19.82
C ARG A 263 -16.98 -10.25 -18.37
N LYS A 264 -16.23 -11.29 -18.01
CA LYS A 264 -15.73 -11.51 -16.66
C LYS A 264 -14.39 -12.23 -16.62
N ILE A 265 -13.64 -12.03 -15.55
CA ILE A 265 -12.51 -12.85 -15.15
C ILE A 265 -12.99 -13.82 -14.09
N SER A 266 -12.82 -15.12 -14.33
CA SER A 266 -13.27 -16.17 -13.39
C SER A 266 -12.05 -16.80 -12.74
N ILE A 267 -11.92 -16.66 -11.42
CA ILE A 267 -10.90 -17.33 -10.62
C ILE A 267 -11.52 -18.62 -10.07
N ARG A 268 -10.79 -19.73 -10.21
CA ARG A 268 -11.22 -21.03 -9.70
C ARG A 268 -10.21 -21.65 -8.74
N GLY A 269 -10.70 -22.15 -7.61
CA GLY A 269 -9.95 -22.90 -6.61
C GLY A 269 -8.79 -22.12 -5.96
N ALA A 270 -8.96 -20.82 -5.68
CA ALA A 270 -7.91 -20.02 -5.05
C ALA A 270 -7.61 -20.50 -3.61
N ARG A 271 -6.35 -20.82 -3.33
CA ARG A 271 -5.84 -21.43 -2.07
C ARG A 271 -4.58 -20.76 -1.54
N SER A 272 -4.34 -19.50 -1.91
CA SER A 272 -3.23 -18.73 -1.34
C SER A 272 -3.54 -18.36 0.11
N ASN A 273 -2.56 -18.55 1.01
CA ASN A 273 -2.67 -18.28 2.45
C ASN A 273 -3.89 -18.97 3.09
N ASN A 274 -4.86 -18.20 3.60
CA ASN A 274 -6.04 -18.71 4.27
C ASN A 274 -7.26 -18.94 3.35
N LEU A 275 -7.14 -18.70 2.03
CA LEU A 275 -8.23 -18.93 1.09
C LEU A 275 -8.61 -20.42 1.00
N LYS A 276 -9.90 -20.73 1.07
CA LYS A 276 -10.44 -22.10 1.17
C LYS A 276 -10.94 -22.65 -0.17
N GLY A 277 -10.12 -22.55 -1.22
CA GLY A 277 -10.49 -23.02 -2.56
C GLY A 277 -11.58 -22.14 -3.19
N VAL A 278 -11.40 -20.83 -3.11
CA VAL A 278 -12.40 -19.84 -3.52
C VAL A 278 -12.57 -19.80 -5.03
N ASP A 279 -13.83 -19.89 -5.46
CA ASP A 279 -14.28 -19.59 -6.82
C ASP A 279 -14.96 -18.22 -6.83
N VAL A 280 -14.56 -17.33 -7.73
CA VAL A 280 -15.16 -15.99 -7.84
C VAL A 280 -15.11 -15.46 -9.26
N ASP A 281 -16.15 -14.74 -9.64
CA ASP A 281 -16.26 -14.06 -10.93
C ASP A 281 -16.15 -12.55 -10.71
N ILE A 282 -15.24 -11.91 -11.46
CA ILE A 282 -15.03 -10.46 -11.46
C ILE A 282 -15.56 -9.91 -12.79
N PRO A 283 -16.69 -9.20 -12.79
CA PRO A 283 -17.22 -8.57 -13.99
C PRO A 283 -16.25 -7.50 -14.53
N LEU A 284 -16.15 -7.42 -15.86
CA LEU A 284 -15.31 -6.45 -16.55
C LEU A 284 -16.10 -5.20 -16.95
N SER A 285 -15.36 -4.12 -17.18
CA SER A 285 -15.83 -2.78 -17.60
C SER A 285 -16.74 -2.10 -16.57
N ILE A 286 -16.60 -2.45 -15.29
CA ILE A 286 -17.28 -1.81 -14.16
C ILE A 286 -16.32 -1.62 -12.97
N MET A 287 -16.76 -0.89 -11.94
CA MET A 287 -16.03 -0.74 -10.67
C MET A 287 -16.40 -1.86 -9.70
N THR A 288 -15.47 -2.78 -9.45
CA THR A 288 -15.61 -3.90 -8.49
C THR A 288 -14.84 -3.60 -7.22
N VAL A 289 -15.50 -3.62 -6.06
CA VAL A 289 -14.85 -3.48 -4.76
C VAL A 289 -14.77 -4.83 -4.05
N VAL A 290 -13.57 -5.21 -3.63
CA VAL A 290 -13.30 -6.39 -2.80
C VAL A 290 -13.18 -5.94 -1.36
N THR A 291 -14.10 -6.39 -0.51
CA THR A 291 -14.23 -5.95 0.88
C THR A 291 -14.30 -7.13 1.86
N GLY A 292 -14.52 -6.83 3.14
CA GLY A 292 -14.57 -7.79 4.24
C GLY A 292 -13.52 -7.51 5.31
N VAL A 293 -13.60 -8.22 6.43
CA VAL A 293 -12.80 -7.95 7.64
C VAL A 293 -11.28 -8.09 7.43
N SER A 294 -10.47 -7.47 8.29
CA SER A 294 -9.01 -7.59 8.22
C SER A 294 -8.59 -9.06 8.40
N GLY A 295 -7.65 -9.52 7.56
CA GLY A 295 -7.26 -10.93 7.54
C GLY A 295 -8.21 -11.89 6.82
N SER A 296 -9.30 -11.43 6.19
CA SER A 296 -10.25 -12.32 5.49
C SER A 296 -9.70 -12.97 4.22
N GLY A 297 -8.60 -12.43 3.66
CA GLY A 297 -7.95 -12.95 2.44
C GLY A 297 -8.04 -12.02 1.22
N LYS A 298 -8.49 -10.77 1.36
CA LYS A 298 -8.62 -9.80 0.24
C LYS A 298 -7.35 -9.65 -0.59
N SER A 299 -6.23 -9.28 0.03
CA SER A 299 -4.93 -9.14 -0.65
C SER A 299 -4.41 -10.48 -1.20
N SER A 300 -4.75 -11.60 -0.54
CA SER A 300 -4.43 -12.93 -1.08
C SER A 300 -5.19 -13.25 -2.37
N LEU A 301 -6.46 -12.86 -2.45
CA LEU A 301 -7.26 -13.07 -3.66
C LEU A 301 -6.83 -12.11 -4.77
N VAL A 302 -6.72 -10.82 -4.47
CA VAL A 302 -6.51 -9.77 -5.47
C VAL A 302 -5.03 -9.62 -5.85
N ASN A 303 -4.13 -9.49 -4.89
CA ASN A 303 -2.71 -9.23 -5.20
C ASN A 303 -1.96 -10.55 -5.46
N GLU A 304 -2.11 -11.55 -4.59
CA GLU A 304 -1.35 -12.80 -4.69
C GLU A 304 -1.85 -13.73 -5.81
N VAL A 305 -3.17 -13.83 -6.01
CA VAL A 305 -3.76 -14.70 -7.03
C VAL A 305 -4.07 -13.94 -8.32
N LEU A 306 -4.98 -12.96 -8.30
CA LEU A 306 -5.44 -12.27 -9.52
C LEU A 306 -4.30 -11.51 -10.21
N TYR A 307 -3.70 -10.51 -9.53
CA TYR A 307 -2.69 -9.64 -10.12
C TYR A 307 -1.48 -10.43 -10.62
N LYS A 308 -0.83 -11.23 -9.76
CA LYS A 308 0.37 -11.97 -10.15
C LYS A 308 0.13 -12.91 -11.31
N SER A 309 -1.05 -13.55 -11.38
CA SER A 309 -1.40 -14.44 -12.49
C SER A 309 -1.61 -13.67 -13.79
N LEU A 310 -2.36 -12.56 -13.76
CA LEU A 310 -2.55 -11.71 -14.93
C LEU A 310 -1.22 -11.08 -15.37
N ALA A 311 -0.39 -10.59 -14.45
CA ALA A 311 0.91 -10.02 -14.74
C ALA A 311 1.87 -11.06 -15.35
N GLN A 312 1.81 -12.32 -14.91
CA GLN A 312 2.58 -13.40 -15.51
C GLN A 312 2.14 -13.69 -16.94
N LYS A 313 0.83 -13.69 -17.23
CA LYS A 313 0.28 -14.03 -18.54
C LYS A 313 0.35 -12.88 -19.55
N ILE A 314 0.07 -11.64 -19.12
CA ILE A 314 0.00 -10.44 -19.96
C ILE A 314 1.37 -9.75 -20.01
N ASN A 315 1.93 -9.39 -18.84
CA ASN A 315 3.17 -8.62 -18.74
C ASN A 315 4.45 -9.49 -18.74
N LYS A 316 4.32 -10.82 -18.84
CA LYS A 316 5.41 -11.80 -18.76
C LYS A 316 6.24 -11.67 -17.46
N SER A 317 5.57 -11.26 -16.38
CA SER A 317 6.19 -11.18 -15.05
C SER A 317 6.72 -12.54 -14.62
N LYS A 318 7.89 -12.53 -13.95
CA LYS A 318 8.51 -13.74 -13.37
C LYS A 318 8.01 -14.04 -11.96
N VAL A 319 7.20 -13.16 -11.38
CA VAL A 319 6.68 -13.34 -10.03
C VAL A 319 5.73 -14.54 -10.04
N LYS A 320 5.97 -15.48 -9.12
CA LYS A 320 5.13 -16.67 -8.98
C LYS A 320 3.79 -16.28 -8.33
N PRO A 321 2.64 -16.58 -8.95
CA PRO A 321 1.35 -16.34 -8.33
C PRO A 321 1.09 -17.30 -7.17
N GLY A 322 0.13 -16.94 -6.32
CA GLY A 322 -0.41 -17.82 -5.28
C GLY A 322 -1.03 -19.10 -5.86
N LEU A 323 -1.43 -20.02 -4.99
CA LEU A 323 -2.06 -21.28 -5.42
C LEU A 323 -3.50 -21.04 -5.91
N TYR A 324 -3.82 -21.54 -7.10
CA TYR A 324 -5.16 -21.58 -7.69
C TYR A 324 -5.25 -22.73 -8.71
N ASP A 325 -6.46 -23.11 -9.13
CA ASP A 325 -6.65 -24.15 -10.15
C ASP A 325 -6.62 -23.57 -11.57
N LYS A 326 -7.45 -22.56 -11.84
CA LYS A 326 -7.52 -21.92 -13.16
C LYS A 326 -8.01 -20.48 -13.07
N ILE A 327 -7.59 -19.65 -14.02
CA ILE A 327 -8.19 -18.32 -14.26
C ILE A 327 -8.62 -18.25 -15.72
N GLU A 328 -9.87 -17.85 -15.96
CA GLU A 328 -10.51 -17.77 -17.26
C GLU A 328 -10.85 -16.32 -17.64
N GLY A 329 -10.92 -16.03 -18.95
CA GLY A 329 -11.24 -14.71 -19.48
C GLY A 329 -10.06 -13.75 -19.63
N ILE A 330 -8.82 -14.21 -19.42
CA ILE A 330 -7.59 -13.39 -19.49
C ILE A 330 -7.41 -12.76 -20.88
N ASP A 331 -7.82 -13.48 -21.93
CA ASP A 331 -7.77 -13.06 -23.34
C ASP A 331 -8.64 -11.83 -23.64
N GLN A 332 -9.55 -11.47 -22.74
CA GLN A 332 -10.38 -10.28 -22.84
C GLN A 332 -9.64 -9.00 -22.42
N LEU A 333 -8.44 -9.12 -21.85
CA LEU A 333 -7.63 -8.04 -21.33
C LEU A 333 -6.31 -7.92 -22.10
N ASP A 334 -5.86 -6.70 -22.36
CA ASP A 334 -4.57 -6.44 -23.02
C ASP A 334 -3.50 -5.88 -22.07
N LYS A 335 -3.93 -5.33 -20.93
CA LYS A 335 -3.05 -4.70 -19.97
C LYS A 335 -3.56 -4.86 -18.54
N ILE A 336 -2.65 -5.14 -17.62
CA ILE A 336 -2.88 -5.15 -16.17
C ILE A 336 -1.98 -4.11 -15.52
N ILE A 337 -2.59 -3.29 -14.67
CA ILE A 337 -1.96 -2.19 -13.95
C ILE A 337 -2.25 -2.39 -12.47
N ASP A 338 -1.20 -2.47 -11.67
CA ASP A 338 -1.28 -2.53 -10.22
C ASP A 338 -0.80 -1.18 -9.65
N ILE A 339 -1.65 -0.59 -8.82
CA ILE A 339 -1.44 0.70 -8.18
C ILE A 339 -1.45 0.44 -6.67
N ASP A 340 -0.34 -0.13 -6.19
CA ASP A 340 -0.10 -0.42 -4.78
C ASP A 340 0.46 0.79 -4.02
N GLN A 341 0.49 0.70 -2.69
CA GLN A 341 1.00 1.74 -1.80
C GLN A 341 2.52 1.76 -1.66
N SER A 342 3.25 0.90 -2.40
CA SER A 342 4.71 0.90 -2.32
C SER A 342 5.31 2.25 -2.76
N PRO A 343 6.43 2.69 -2.18
CA PRO A 343 7.05 3.95 -2.57
C PRO A 343 7.36 3.99 -4.07
N ILE A 344 7.11 5.13 -4.74
CA ILE A 344 7.46 5.31 -6.18
C ILE A 344 8.97 5.20 -6.44
N GLY A 345 9.79 5.36 -5.40
CA GLY A 345 11.21 5.11 -5.42
C GLY A 345 11.79 5.07 -4.02
N ARG A 346 12.89 4.32 -3.86
CA ARG A 346 13.61 4.17 -2.58
C ARG A 346 14.77 5.15 -2.40
N THR A 347 14.91 6.10 -3.32
CA THR A 347 16.00 7.08 -3.32
C THR A 347 15.46 8.49 -3.56
N PRO A 348 16.16 9.54 -3.09
CA PRO A 348 15.80 10.94 -3.34
C PRO A 348 15.78 11.36 -4.83
N ARG A 349 16.31 10.50 -5.71
CA ARG A 349 16.33 10.70 -7.17
C ARG A 349 14.98 10.52 -7.83
N SER A 350 14.08 9.77 -7.18
CA SER A 350 12.71 9.60 -7.66
C SER A 350 11.86 10.71 -7.06
N ASN A 351 10.98 11.28 -7.88
CA ASN A 351 10.05 12.34 -7.51
C ASN A 351 8.84 12.31 -8.47
N PRO A 352 7.75 13.03 -8.19
CA PRO A 352 6.57 13.06 -9.06
C PRO A 352 6.92 13.41 -10.51
N ALA A 353 7.84 14.35 -10.73
CA ALA A 353 8.20 14.80 -12.07
C ALA A 353 8.94 13.73 -12.90
N THR A 354 9.84 12.97 -12.27
CA THR A 354 10.57 11.87 -12.92
C THR A 354 9.68 10.66 -13.12
N TYR A 355 8.82 10.32 -12.15
CA TYR A 355 7.96 9.14 -12.23
C TYR A 355 6.90 9.27 -13.33
N THR A 356 6.25 10.43 -13.44
CA THR A 356 5.30 10.73 -14.53
C THR A 356 5.97 10.99 -15.88
N GLY A 357 7.31 11.09 -15.90
CA GLY A 357 8.09 11.42 -17.09
C GLY A 357 7.85 12.84 -17.60
N VAL A 358 7.25 13.74 -16.81
CA VAL A 358 7.09 15.16 -17.19
C VAL A 358 8.43 15.90 -17.13
N PHE A 359 9.34 15.46 -16.25
CA PHE A 359 10.67 16.08 -16.12
C PHE A 359 11.50 15.96 -17.39
N ASP A 360 11.34 14.89 -18.16
CA ASP A 360 12.00 14.73 -19.46
C ASP A 360 11.56 15.81 -20.45
N ASP A 361 10.27 16.09 -20.51
CA ASP A 361 9.70 17.14 -21.37
C ASP A 361 10.14 18.53 -20.91
N ILE A 362 10.20 18.78 -19.59
CA ILE A 362 10.71 20.04 -19.02
C ILE A 362 12.18 20.25 -19.38
N ARG A 363 13.02 19.22 -19.30
CA ARG A 363 14.45 19.33 -19.66
C ARG A 363 14.64 19.63 -21.14
N ASP A 364 13.77 19.14 -22.01
CA ASP A 364 13.79 19.49 -23.44
C ASP A 364 13.48 20.98 -23.65
N VAL A 365 12.56 21.57 -22.88
CA VAL A 365 12.28 23.02 -22.91
C VAL A 365 13.52 23.83 -22.49
N PHE A 366 14.18 23.44 -21.40
CA PHE A 366 15.40 24.11 -20.95
C PHE A 366 16.56 24.02 -21.95
N ALA A 367 16.70 22.89 -22.64
CA ALA A 367 17.71 22.74 -23.69
C ALA A 367 17.45 23.63 -24.92
N GLN A 368 16.21 24.10 -25.10
CA GLN A 368 15.82 24.95 -26.23
C GLN A 368 15.98 26.45 -25.97
N THR A 369 16.28 26.87 -24.74
CA THR A 369 16.49 28.29 -24.40
C THR A 369 17.75 28.86 -25.07
N ASN A 370 17.78 30.17 -25.28
CA ASN A 370 18.90 30.83 -25.93
C ASN A 370 20.21 30.66 -25.14
N GLU A 371 20.15 30.81 -23.81
CA GLU A 371 21.29 30.63 -22.91
C GLU A 371 21.85 29.21 -22.98
N ALA A 372 20.97 28.19 -22.99
CA ALA A 372 21.38 26.80 -23.14
C ALA A 372 22.05 26.53 -24.49
N LYS A 373 21.47 27.05 -25.59
CA LYS A 373 22.01 26.88 -26.94
C LYS A 373 23.40 27.52 -27.10
N ILE A 374 23.60 28.73 -26.59
CA ILE A 374 24.89 29.43 -26.63
C ILE A 374 25.96 28.65 -25.85
N ARG A 375 25.59 28.07 -24.71
CA ARG A 375 26.49 27.28 -23.86
C ARG A 375 26.66 25.82 -24.30
N GLY A 376 25.98 25.40 -25.36
CA GLY A 376 25.97 24.02 -25.85
C GLY A 376 25.29 23.01 -24.91
N TYR A 377 24.43 23.48 -24.00
CA TYR A 377 23.76 22.62 -23.02
C TYR A 377 22.63 21.83 -23.67
N GLN A 378 22.69 20.51 -23.48
CA GLN A 378 21.66 19.56 -23.91
C GLN A 378 20.78 19.16 -22.72
N LYS A 379 19.69 18.43 -22.97
CA LYS A 379 18.79 17.91 -21.93
C LYS A 379 19.49 17.12 -20.81
N GLY A 380 20.66 16.56 -21.10
CA GLY A 380 21.50 15.86 -20.12
C GLY A 380 22.09 16.77 -19.05
N ARG A 381 22.41 18.03 -19.38
CA ARG A 381 22.93 19.03 -18.42
C ARG A 381 21.90 19.30 -17.32
N PHE A 382 20.63 19.39 -17.69
CA PHE A 382 19.51 19.62 -16.76
C PHE A 382 19.04 18.35 -16.05
N SER A 383 19.75 17.23 -16.15
CA SER A 383 19.45 16.02 -15.39
C SER A 383 20.26 15.96 -14.10
N PHE A 384 19.60 15.95 -12.95
CA PHE A 384 20.28 15.69 -11.68
C PHE A 384 20.82 14.26 -11.56
N ASN A 385 20.43 13.35 -12.46
CA ASN A 385 20.93 11.97 -12.48
C ASN A 385 22.23 11.77 -13.27
N VAL A 386 22.64 12.74 -14.09
CA VAL A 386 23.78 12.61 -15.01
C VAL A 386 24.89 13.57 -14.63
N LYS A 387 26.15 13.14 -14.73
CA LYS A 387 27.32 14.01 -14.55
C LYS A 387 27.28 15.13 -15.59
N GLY A 388 27.59 16.35 -15.16
CA GLY A 388 27.59 17.52 -16.04
C GLY A 388 27.03 18.75 -15.32
N GLY A 389 25.72 18.80 -15.11
CA GLY A 389 25.06 19.95 -14.48
C GLY A 389 24.62 19.76 -13.03
N ARG A 390 24.57 18.52 -12.53
CA ARG A 390 24.25 18.23 -11.13
C ARG A 390 25.32 18.75 -10.17
N CYS A 391 24.96 18.93 -8.90
CA CYS A 391 25.92 19.13 -7.83
C CYS A 391 26.71 17.83 -7.59
N GLU A 392 28.04 17.88 -7.64
CA GLU A 392 28.87 16.68 -7.45
C GLU A 392 29.05 16.30 -5.96
N ALA A 393 28.83 17.22 -5.03
CA ALA A 393 28.92 16.92 -3.59
C ALA A 393 27.82 15.94 -3.14
N CYS A 394 26.56 16.23 -3.46
CA CYS A 394 25.43 15.32 -3.21
C CYS A 394 25.14 14.38 -4.40
N LYS A 395 25.96 14.40 -5.45
CA LYS A 395 25.75 13.66 -6.71
C LYS A 395 24.35 13.86 -7.32
N GLY A 396 23.74 15.02 -7.10
CA GLY A 396 22.40 15.39 -7.57
C GLY A 396 21.23 15.00 -6.66
N ASP A 397 21.48 14.41 -5.49
CA ASP A 397 20.41 14.04 -4.55
C ASP A 397 19.82 15.28 -3.84
N GLY A 398 20.60 16.36 -3.71
CA GLY A 398 20.22 17.61 -3.02
C GLY A 398 20.30 17.53 -1.50
N ILE A 399 20.31 16.32 -0.96
CA ILE A 399 20.40 16.02 0.46
C ILE A 399 21.54 15.02 0.70
N ILE A 400 22.00 14.96 1.94
CA ILE A 400 22.99 14.02 2.43
C ILE A 400 22.34 13.20 3.54
N LYS A 401 22.46 11.88 3.45
CA LYS A 401 21.98 10.96 4.48
C LYS A 401 23.00 10.89 5.61
N ILE A 402 22.58 11.21 6.83
CA ILE A 402 23.35 11.04 8.04
C ILE A 402 22.86 9.77 8.73
N GLU A 403 23.77 8.81 8.89
CA GLU A 403 23.48 7.57 9.60
C GLU A 403 23.43 7.81 11.11
N MET A 404 22.35 7.32 11.72
CA MET A 404 22.12 7.44 13.16
C MET A 404 22.14 6.05 13.79
N HIS A 405 22.81 5.88 14.93
CA HIS A 405 23.00 4.54 15.52
C HIS A 405 21.73 3.91 16.09
N PHE A 406 20.83 4.72 16.68
CA PHE A 406 19.61 4.25 17.36
C PHE A 406 18.33 4.92 16.87
N LEU A 407 18.47 6.09 16.23
CA LEU A 407 17.36 6.82 15.65
C LEU A 407 17.27 6.51 14.16
N PRO A 408 16.11 6.71 13.52
CA PRO A 408 16.02 6.67 12.07
C PRO A 408 17.02 7.64 11.44
N ASP A 409 17.61 7.22 10.31
CA ASP A 409 18.53 8.06 9.55
C ASP A 409 17.88 9.39 9.17
N VAL A 410 18.67 10.46 9.22
CA VAL A 410 18.19 11.82 8.95
C VAL A 410 18.79 12.31 7.64
N TYR A 411 17.99 13.02 6.86
CA TYR A 411 18.43 13.68 5.63
C TYR A 411 18.62 15.17 5.88
N VAL A 412 19.81 15.67 5.59
CA VAL A 412 20.12 17.11 5.69
C VAL A 412 20.31 17.72 4.30
N PRO A 413 19.89 18.97 4.06
CA PRO A 413 20.22 19.68 2.83
C PRO A 413 21.72 19.69 2.56
N CYS A 414 22.11 19.52 1.30
CA CYS A 414 23.51 19.56 0.91
C CYS A 414 24.04 20.99 1.02
N GLU A 415 25.04 21.21 1.87
CA GLU A 415 25.65 22.52 2.13
C GLU A 415 26.23 23.22 0.89
N VAL A 416 26.61 22.47 -0.14
CA VAL A 416 27.25 23.01 -1.36
C VAL A 416 26.24 23.57 -2.36
N CYS A 417 25.06 22.96 -2.46
CA CYS A 417 24.02 23.40 -3.42
C CYS A 417 22.75 23.90 -2.74
N ASP A 418 22.72 23.91 -1.41
CA ASP A 418 21.58 24.32 -0.60
C ASP A 418 20.28 23.63 -1.02
N GLY A 419 20.33 22.30 -1.21
CA GLY A 419 19.18 21.53 -1.67
C GLY A 419 18.89 21.56 -3.18
N LYS A 420 19.45 22.51 -3.94
CA LYS A 420 19.07 22.78 -5.34
C LYS A 420 19.45 21.69 -6.34
N ARG A 421 20.24 20.67 -5.97
CA ARG A 421 20.66 19.52 -6.80
C ARG A 421 21.59 19.83 -7.99
N TYR A 422 21.79 21.09 -8.36
CA TYR A 422 22.58 21.52 -9.51
C TYR A 422 23.78 22.37 -9.11
N ASN A 423 24.78 22.46 -9.99
CA ASN A 423 25.86 23.45 -9.86
C ASN A 423 25.40 24.84 -10.32
N ARG A 424 26.14 25.86 -9.91
CA ARG A 424 25.80 27.26 -10.15
C ARG A 424 25.65 27.58 -11.64
N GLU A 425 26.53 27.05 -12.48
CA GLU A 425 26.54 27.33 -13.93
C GLU A 425 25.29 26.79 -14.65
N THR A 426 24.69 25.71 -14.13
CA THR A 426 23.46 25.14 -14.68
C THR A 426 22.23 25.95 -14.28
N LEU A 427 22.24 26.52 -13.06
CA LEU A 427 21.15 27.35 -12.53
C LEU A 427 21.09 28.74 -13.14
N GLU A 428 22.14 29.18 -13.85
CA GLU A 428 22.13 30.43 -14.60
C GLU A 428 21.17 30.39 -15.81
N VAL A 429 20.81 29.20 -16.30
CA VAL A 429 19.86 29.08 -17.41
C VAL A 429 18.44 29.21 -16.89
N THR A 430 17.68 30.17 -17.44
CA THR A 430 16.30 30.43 -17.04
C THR A 430 15.29 30.19 -18.17
N TYR A 431 14.08 29.80 -17.78
CA TYR A 431 12.90 29.78 -18.64
C TYR A 431 11.79 30.59 -17.97
N LYS A 432 11.29 31.63 -18.64
CA LYS A 432 10.37 32.64 -18.07
C LYS A 432 10.83 33.17 -16.70
N GLY A 433 12.13 33.44 -16.54
CA GLY A 433 12.72 33.99 -15.32
C GLY A 433 12.91 32.99 -14.17
N LYS A 434 12.60 31.70 -14.35
CA LYS A 434 12.80 30.64 -13.36
C LYS A 434 13.87 29.66 -13.84
N ASN A 435 14.81 29.27 -12.97
CA ASN A 435 15.79 28.23 -13.28
C ASN A 435 15.21 26.82 -13.05
N ILE A 436 15.95 25.76 -13.41
CA ILE A 436 15.44 24.37 -13.32
C ILE A 436 15.15 23.92 -11.88
N ALA A 437 15.88 24.42 -10.88
CA ALA A 437 15.59 24.12 -9.47
C ALA A 437 14.31 24.82 -9.02
N ASP A 438 14.12 26.09 -9.40
CA ASP A 438 12.87 26.82 -9.09
C ASP A 438 11.64 26.12 -9.69
N ILE A 439 11.76 25.51 -10.89
CA ILE A 439 10.68 24.71 -11.48
C ILE A 439 10.41 23.44 -10.66
N LEU A 440 11.45 22.79 -10.14
CA LEU A 440 11.28 21.61 -9.29
C LEU A 440 10.67 21.94 -7.92
N GLU A 441 10.82 23.18 -7.45
CA GLU A 441 10.22 23.67 -6.20
C GLU A 441 8.76 24.09 -6.36
N MET A 442 8.29 24.33 -7.59
CA MET A 442 6.87 24.63 -7.84
C MET A 442 5.97 23.47 -7.41
N THR A 443 4.82 23.82 -6.85
CA THR A 443 3.70 22.90 -6.71
C THR A 443 3.22 22.44 -8.08
N VAL A 444 2.59 21.26 -8.16
CA VAL A 444 2.00 20.74 -9.39
C VAL A 444 0.96 21.73 -9.95
N GLU A 445 0.17 22.37 -9.09
CA GLU A 445 -0.85 23.36 -9.50
C GLU A 445 -0.21 24.59 -10.15
N GLU A 446 0.79 25.20 -9.51
CA GLU A 446 1.54 26.32 -10.09
C GLU A 446 2.23 25.93 -11.40
N ALA A 447 2.87 24.75 -11.44
CA ALA A 447 3.54 24.27 -12.64
C ALA A 447 2.54 24.05 -13.79
N THR A 448 1.32 23.59 -13.49
CA THR A 448 0.26 23.39 -14.50
C THR A 448 -0.12 24.71 -15.16
N GLN A 449 -0.23 25.79 -14.36
CA GLN A 449 -0.47 27.14 -14.86
C GLN A 449 0.74 27.69 -15.62
N PHE A 450 1.95 27.53 -15.07
CA PHE A 450 3.19 28.02 -15.68
C PHE A 450 3.47 27.43 -17.07
N PHE A 451 3.16 26.14 -17.25
CA PHE A 451 3.31 25.40 -18.51
C PHE A 451 2.02 25.32 -19.34
N GLU A 452 1.05 26.20 -19.12
CA GLU A 452 -0.25 26.17 -19.84
C GLU A 452 -0.11 26.16 -21.38
N ASN A 453 0.95 26.81 -21.89
CA ASN A 453 1.24 26.97 -23.31
C ASN A 453 1.98 25.77 -23.93
N ILE A 454 2.30 24.74 -23.14
CA ILE A 454 2.95 23.50 -23.60
C ILE A 454 1.99 22.33 -23.32
N PRO A 455 1.09 21.99 -24.28
CA PRO A 455 0.01 21.02 -24.04
C PRO A 455 0.49 19.65 -23.55
N LYS A 456 1.66 19.19 -24.01
CA LYS A 456 2.25 17.92 -23.59
C LYS A 456 2.57 17.88 -22.10
N ILE A 457 3.17 18.96 -21.58
CA ILE A 457 3.51 19.10 -20.15
C ILE A 457 2.22 19.32 -19.35
N LYS A 458 1.36 20.25 -19.79
CA LYS A 458 0.09 20.55 -19.13
C LYS A 458 -0.76 19.31 -18.89
N ARG A 459 -0.90 18.43 -19.90
CA ARG A 459 -1.69 17.19 -19.77
C ARG A 459 -1.18 16.26 -18.67
N LYS A 460 0.15 16.09 -18.55
CA LYS A 460 0.75 15.26 -17.49
C LYS A 460 0.58 15.90 -16.11
N LEU A 461 0.77 17.21 -15.99
CA LEU A 461 0.60 17.91 -14.73
C LEU A 461 -0.88 17.93 -14.28
N GLN A 462 -1.81 18.13 -15.22
CA GLN A 462 -3.24 18.07 -14.94
C GLN A 462 -3.67 16.73 -14.36
N THR A 463 -3.08 15.60 -14.80
CA THR A 463 -3.41 14.30 -14.19
C THR A 463 -2.98 14.19 -12.72
N LEU A 464 -1.92 14.89 -12.30
CA LEU A 464 -1.54 14.96 -10.88
C LEU A 464 -2.51 15.85 -10.08
N VAL A 465 -2.98 16.96 -10.67
CA VAL A 465 -4.01 17.82 -10.05
C VAL A 465 -5.33 17.06 -9.91
N ASP A 466 -5.76 16.34 -10.95
CA ASP A 466 -7.03 15.60 -10.98
C ASP A 466 -7.09 14.52 -9.89
N VAL A 467 -5.95 13.88 -9.55
CA VAL A 467 -5.86 12.91 -8.45
C VAL A 467 -5.66 13.57 -7.07
N GLY A 468 -5.70 14.90 -6.98
CA GLY A 468 -5.60 15.63 -5.72
C GLY A 468 -4.18 15.95 -5.25
N LEU A 469 -3.15 15.80 -6.10
CA LEU A 469 -1.74 16.08 -5.76
C LEU A 469 -1.29 17.48 -6.21
N GLY A 470 -2.21 18.44 -6.35
CA GLY A 470 -1.89 19.81 -6.76
C GLY A 470 -0.87 20.50 -5.84
N TYR A 471 -0.90 20.18 -4.54
CA TYR A 471 -0.05 20.77 -3.50
C TYR A 471 1.38 20.22 -3.44
N VAL A 472 1.63 19.05 -4.03
CA VAL A 472 2.95 18.39 -3.99
C VAL A 472 3.89 19.15 -4.93
N THR A 473 5.16 19.33 -4.53
CA THR A 473 6.14 19.94 -5.42
C THR A 473 6.68 18.94 -6.44
N LEU A 474 7.02 19.41 -7.64
CA LEU A 474 7.52 18.54 -8.72
C LEU A 474 8.77 17.74 -8.33
N GLY A 475 9.63 18.37 -7.53
CA GLY A 475 10.89 17.84 -7.03
C GLY A 475 10.80 17.10 -5.70
N GLN A 476 9.62 17.04 -5.05
CA GLN A 476 9.44 16.37 -3.77
C GLN A 476 9.98 14.94 -3.82
N GLN A 477 10.79 14.57 -2.84
CA GLN A 477 11.49 13.30 -2.87
C GLN A 477 10.51 12.15 -2.64
N ALA A 478 10.69 11.06 -3.39
CA ALA A 478 9.84 9.87 -3.26
C ALA A 478 9.84 9.27 -1.85
N THR A 479 10.94 9.44 -1.10
CA THR A 479 11.08 8.95 0.27
C THR A 479 10.29 9.75 1.30
N THR A 480 9.83 10.95 0.94
CA THR A 480 9.03 11.82 1.81
C THR A 480 7.57 11.87 1.38
N LEU A 481 7.17 11.08 0.38
CA LEU A 481 5.76 10.91 0.01
C LEU A 481 5.14 9.84 0.91
N SER A 482 3.92 10.08 1.36
CA SER A 482 3.09 9.06 2.00
C SER A 482 2.75 7.93 1.01
N GLY A 483 2.31 6.78 1.55
CA GLY A 483 1.86 5.65 0.73
C GLY A 483 0.73 6.03 -0.23
N GLY A 484 -0.28 6.77 0.26
CA GLY A 484 -1.39 7.27 -0.54
C GLY A 484 -0.99 8.32 -1.60
N GLU A 485 -0.02 9.19 -1.31
CA GLU A 485 0.54 10.10 -2.33
C GLU A 485 1.31 9.33 -3.40
N ALA A 486 2.16 8.38 -3.01
CA ALA A 486 2.90 7.54 -3.95
C ALA A 486 1.94 6.77 -4.89
N GLN A 487 0.87 6.21 -4.33
CA GLN A 487 -0.17 5.52 -5.08
C GLN A 487 -0.87 6.45 -6.09
N ARG A 488 -1.23 7.66 -5.67
CA ARG A 488 -1.84 8.67 -6.56
C ARG A 488 -0.90 9.14 -7.68
N VAL A 489 0.40 9.24 -7.42
CA VAL A 489 1.41 9.51 -8.48
C VAL A 489 1.44 8.38 -9.51
N LYS A 490 1.35 7.11 -9.07
CA LYS A 490 1.25 5.95 -9.98
C LYS A 490 -0.02 6.01 -10.82
N LEU A 491 -1.16 6.31 -10.20
CA LEU A 491 -2.44 6.48 -10.89
C LEU A 491 -2.35 7.59 -11.95
N ALA A 492 -1.82 8.76 -11.61
CA ALA A 492 -1.60 9.86 -12.56
C ALA A 492 -0.70 9.47 -13.75
N SER A 493 0.32 8.65 -13.50
CA SER A 493 1.22 8.16 -14.57
C SER A 493 0.50 7.28 -15.61
N GLU A 494 -0.62 6.66 -15.24
CA GLU A 494 -1.43 5.83 -16.14
C GLU A 494 -2.59 6.59 -16.78
N LEU A 495 -3.17 7.57 -16.08
CA LEU A 495 -4.33 8.35 -16.56
C LEU A 495 -4.08 9.14 -17.85
N HIS A 496 -2.84 9.60 -18.09
CA HIS A 496 -2.54 10.36 -19.32
C HIS A 496 -2.33 9.47 -20.55
N LYS A 497 -2.24 8.14 -20.38
CA LYS A 497 -2.06 7.17 -21.47
C LYS A 497 -3.42 6.91 -22.13
N ARG A 498 -3.42 6.60 -23.43
CA ARG A 498 -4.66 6.23 -24.12
C ARG A 498 -5.16 4.89 -23.59
N SER A 499 -6.40 4.87 -23.12
CA SER A 499 -7.13 3.64 -22.78
C SER A 499 -7.44 2.83 -24.04
N THR A 500 -7.43 1.52 -23.88
CA THR A 500 -7.85 0.55 -24.90
C THR A 500 -9.26 0.01 -24.63
N GLY A 501 -9.88 0.35 -23.49
CA GLY A 501 -11.14 -0.23 -23.00
C GLY A 501 -11.03 -1.71 -22.62
N LYS A 502 -9.80 -2.22 -22.50
CA LYS A 502 -9.48 -3.62 -22.17
C LYS A 502 -8.39 -3.72 -21.10
N SER A 503 -8.13 -2.61 -20.40
CA SER A 503 -7.22 -2.61 -19.26
C SER A 503 -7.97 -2.94 -17.97
N ILE A 504 -7.26 -3.58 -17.05
CA ILE A 504 -7.72 -3.77 -15.67
C ILE A 504 -6.76 -3.06 -14.71
N TYR A 505 -7.33 -2.25 -13.82
CA TYR A 505 -6.64 -1.51 -12.78
C TYR A 505 -6.92 -2.17 -11.43
N ILE A 506 -5.88 -2.47 -10.67
CA ILE A 506 -5.97 -2.97 -9.30
C ILE A 506 -5.47 -1.88 -8.37
N LEU A 507 -6.28 -1.52 -7.38
CA LEU A 507 -5.95 -0.51 -6.37
C LEU A 507 -6.11 -1.10 -4.97
N ASP A 508 -5.07 -0.95 -4.15
CA ASP A 508 -5.07 -1.42 -2.75
C ASP A 508 -5.28 -0.25 -1.79
N GLU A 509 -6.46 -0.19 -1.16
CA GLU A 509 -6.88 0.85 -0.20
C GLU A 509 -6.55 2.29 -0.65
N PRO A 510 -7.05 2.74 -1.82
CA PRO A 510 -6.70 4.03 -2.40
C PRO A 510 -7.24 5.23 -1.62
N THR A 511 -8.06 5.03 -0.58
CA THR A 511 -8.52 6.09 0.32
C THR A 511 -7.63 6.32 1.54
N THR A 512 -6.57 5.54 1.71
CA THR A 512 -5.60 5.74 2.80
C THR A 512 -5.04 7.16 2.77
N GLY A 513 -5.09 7.89 3.89
CA GLY A 513 -4.62 9.27 3.94
C GLY A 513 -5.50 10.31 3.24
N LEU A 514 -6.75 9.99 2.90
CA LEU A 514 -7.65 10.91 2.20
C LEU A 514 -8.80 11.39 3.09
N HIS A 515 -8.99 12.70 3.09
CA HIS A 515 -10.23 13.31 3.56
C HIS A 515 -11.40 12.94 2.61
N VAL A 516 -12.63 12.89 3.13
CA VAL A 516 -13.84 12.49 2.36
C VAL A 516 -14.03 13.32 1.07
N ASP A 517 -13.67 14.60 1.09
CA ASP A 517 -13.71 15.46 -0.12
C ASP A 517 -12.73 14.99 -1.21
N ASP A 518 -11.57 14.48 -0.83
CA ASP A 518 -10.57 13.95 -1.76
C ASP A 518 -10.97 12.57 -2.28
N ILE A 519 -11.64 11.75 -1.44
CA ILE A 519 -12.27 10.49 -1.88
C ILE A 519 -13.28 10.78 -3.00
N SER A 520 -14.10 11.83 -2.87
CA SER A 520 -15.05 12.25 -3.91
C SER A 520 -14.34 12.57 -5.25
N ARG A 521 -13.19 13.26 -5.21
CA ARG A 521 -12.40 13.58 -6.41
C ARG A 521 -11.77 12.33 -7.01
N LEU A 522 -11.21 11.46 -6.19
CA LEU A 522 -10.64 10.19 -6.60
C LEU A 522 -11.70 9.31 -7.28
N LEU A 523 -12.90 9.19 -6.71
CA LEU A 523 -14.00 8.43 -7.30
C LEU A 523 -14.40 8.96 -8.67
N LYS A 524 -14.38 10.28 -8.91
CA LYS A 524 -14.61 10.84 -10.25
C LYS A 524 -13.57 10.40 -11.26
N VAL A 525 -12.30 10.33 -10.83
CA VAL A 525 -11.20 9.86 -11.67
C VAL A 525 -11.33 8.36 -11.98
N LEU A 526 -11.67 7.54 -10.99
CA LEU A 526 -11.87 6.10 -11.18
C LEU A 526 -13.08 5.80 -12.06
N ASN A 527 -14.19 6.53 -11.88
CA ASN A 527 -15.36 6.41 -12.75
C ASN A 527 -15.04 6.77 -14.21
N ARG A 528 -14.20 7.80 -14.45
CA ARG A 528 -13.75 8.14 -15.81
C ARG A 528 -12.98 7.00 -16.48
N LEU A 529 -12.20 6.21 -15.73
CA LEU A 529 -11.53 5.02 -16.28
C LEU A 529 -12.56 3.96 -16.71
N VAL A 530 -13.56 3.72 -15.86
CA VAL A 530 -14.64 2.77 -16.14
C VAL A 530 -15.49 3.20 -17.33
N GLU A 531 -15.78 4.50 -17.46
CA GLU A 531 -16.50 5.08 -18.61
C GLU A 531 -15.77 4.90 -19.95
N ASN A 532 -14.43 4.81 -19.92
CA ASN A 532 -13.64 4.47 -21.10
C ASN A 532 -13.65 2.97 -21.46
N GLY A 533 -14.36 2.15 -20.67
CA GLY A 533 -14.51 0.71 -20.85
C GLY A 533 -13.51 -0.14 -20.06
N ASP A 534 -12.58 0.48 -19.31
CA ASP A 534 -11.63 -0.24 -18.48
C ASP A 534 -12.29 -0.80 -17.22
N THR A 535 -11.62 -1.77 -16.58
CA THR A 535 -12.10 -2.39 -15.34
C THR A 535 -11.30 -1.87 -14.17
N VAL A 536 -11.97 -1.53 -13.07
CA VAL A 536 -11.32 -1.07 -11.84
C VAL A 536 -11.69 -2.03 -10.71
N VAL A 537 -10.69 -2.69 -10.13
CA VAL A 537 -10.81 -3.58 -8.98
C VAL A 537 -10.12 -2.92 -7.78
N ILE A 538 -10.86 -2.71 -6.70
CA ILE A 538 -10.40 -1.96 -5.54
C ILE A 538 -10.49 -2.84 -4.30
N ILE A 539 -9.44 -2.91 -3.49
CA ILE A 539 -9.53 -3.43 -2.13
C ILE A 539 -9.88 -2.25 -1.22
N GLU A 540 -11.02 -2.30 -0.54
CA GLU A 540 -11.44 -1.20 0.32
C GLU A 540 -12.25 -1.62 1.55
N HIS A 541 -12.14 -0.78 2.56
CA HIS A 541 -12.90 -0.79 3.80
C HIS A 541 -13.78 0.45 3.96
N ASN A 542 -13.46 1.54 3.24
CA ASN A 542 -14.21 2.79 3.31
C ASN A 542 -15.61 2.65 2.70
N LEU A 543 -16.65 2.88 3.53
CA LEU A 543 -18.05 2.71 3.13
C LEU A 543 -18.47 3.66 2.01
N ASP A 544 -17.84 4.82 1.85
CA ASP A 544 -18.16 5.76 0.77
C ASP A 544 -17.67 5.25 -0.60
N VAL A 545 -16.56 4.50 -0.65
CA VAL A 545 -16.14 3.81 -1.87
C VAL A 545 -17.01 2.59 -2.14
N ILE A 546 -17.26 1.79 -1.11
CA ILE A 546 -18.06 0.56 -1.21
C ILE A 546 -19.47 0.86 -1.71
N LYS A 547 -20.15 1.89 -1.18
CA LYS A 547 -21.51 2.27 -1.62
C LYS A 547 -21.54 2.83 -3.05
N THR A 548 -20.42 3.31 -3.56
CA THR A 548 -20.30 3.86 -4.93
C THR A 548 -19.96 2.77 -5.96
N ALA A 549 -19.56 1.57 -5.51
CA ALA A 549 -19.21 0.44 -6.38
C ALA A 549 -20.38 -0.03 -7.26
N ASP A 550 -20.07 -0.56 -8.44
CA ASP A 550 -21.07 -1.24 -9.27
C ASP A 550 -21.28 -2.69 -8.79
N TYR A 551 -20.21 -3.33 -8.32
CA TYR A 551 -20.22 -4.71 -7.84
C TYR A 551 -19.29 -4.88 -6.64
N ILE A 552 -19.66 -5.76 -5.71
CA ILE A 552 -18.90 -6.06 -4.51
C ILE A 552 -18.62 -7.56 -4.42
N ILE A 553 -17.42 -7.89 -3.93
CA ILE A 553 -17.03 -9.22 -3.50
C ILE A 553 -16.66 -9.13 -2.01
N ASP A 554 -17.48 -9.72 -1.14
CA ASP A 554 -17.27 -9.69 0.31
C ASP A 554 -16.59 -10.99 0.79
N LEU A 555 -15.41 -10.86 1.42
CA LEU A 555 -14.63 -11.97 1.98
C LEU A 555 -14.74 -12.04 3.49
N GLY A 556 -14.87 -13.27 4.01
CA GLY A 556 -14.95 -13.50 5.44
C GLY A 556 -15.29 -14.96 5.76
N PRO A 557 -16.18 -15.22 6.75
CA PRO A 557 -16.86 -14.24 7.61
C PRO A 557 -15.92 -13.55 8.62
N GLU A 558 -14.84 -14.21 9.02
CA GLU A 558 -13.85 -13.68 9.97
C GLU A 558 -12.46 -13.50 9.33
N GLY A 559 -11.48 -13.05 10.12
CA GLY A 559 -10.07 -13.03 9.73
C GLY A 559 -9.37 -14.38 9.95
N GLY A 560 -8.23 -14.58 9.28
CA GLY A 560 -7.35 -15.75 9.50
C GLY A 560 -8.01 -17.08 9.14
N SER A 561 -7.90 -18.07 10.03
CA SER A 561 -8.47 -19.41 9.81
C SER A 561 -10.01 -19.42 9.75
N GLY A 562 -10.66 -18.43 10.37
CA GLY A 562 -12.11 -18.23 10.30
C GLY A 562 -12.57 -17.62 8.97
N GLY A 563 -11.65 -17.07 8.18
CA GLY A 563 -11.93 -16.40 6.91
C GLY A 563 -11.70 -17.26 5.67
N GLY A 564 -11.35 -16.58 4.57
CA GLY A 564 -10.93 -17.20 3.33
C GLY A 564 -12.06 -17.75 2.47
N THR A 565 -13.29 -17.27 2.67
CA THR A 565 -14.47 -17.66 1.88
C THR A 565 -15.20 -16.42 1.35
N ILE A 566 -15.96 -16.60 0.27
CA ILE A 566 -16.88 -15.58 -0.22
C ILE A 566 -18.14 -15.62 0.64
N VAL A 567 -18.44 -14.50 1.30
CA VAL A 567 -19.65 -14.35 2.11
C VAL A 567 -20.83 -13.96 1.22
N ALA A 568 -20.59 -13.01 0.31
CA ALA A 568 -21.59 -12.51 -0.62
C ALA A 568 -20.93 -11.84 -1.84
N THR A 569 -21.65 -11.82 -2.96
CA THR A 569 -21.28 -11.06 -4.16
C THR A 569 -22.52 -10.46 -4.78
N GLY A 570 -22.41 -9.26 -5.35
CA GLY A 570 -23.54 -8.59 -6.00
C GLY A 570 -23.40 -7.08 -5.98
N THR A 571 -24.51 -6.38 -6.18
CA THR A 571 -24.56 -4.93 -5.99
C THR A 571 -24.45 -4.57 -4.49
N PRO A 572 -24.06 -3.32 -4.14
CA PRO A 572 -24.13 -2.82 -2.77
C PRO A 572 -25.45 -3.10 -2.05
N GLU A 573 -26.58 -3.02 -2.75
CA GLU A 573 -27.89 -3.33 -2.21
C GLU A 573 -28.08 -4.82 -1.90
N ASP A 574 -27.55 -5.72 -2.74
CA ASP A 574 -27.58 -7.18 -2.50
C ASP A 574 -26.73 -7.56 -1.27
N ILE A 575 -25.54 -6.95 -1.14
CA ILE A 575 -24.67 -7.14 0.02
C ILE A 575 -25.36 -6.64 1.30
N ALA A 576 -26.01 -5.48 1.26
CA ALA A 576 -26.73 -4.90 2.39
C ALA A 576 -27.91 -5.77 2.88
N GLN A 577 -28.49 -6.61 2.02
CA GLN A 577 -29.53 -7.57 2.39
C GLN A 577 -28.98 -8.87 3.00
N THR A 578 -27.67 -9.13 2.84
CA THR A 578 -27.05 -10.38 3.27
C THR A 578 -26.70 -10.35 4.77
N LYS A 579 -27.47 -11.07 5.59
CA LYS A 579 -27.33 -11.07 7.06
C LYS A 579 -25.98 -11.58 7.58
N SER A 580 -25.32 -12.47 6.83
CA SER A 580 -24.00 -13.01 7.20
C SER A 580 -22.84 -12.06 6.88
N SER A 581 -23.09 -11.00 6.10
CA SER A 581 -22.08 -10.01 5.72
C SER A 581 -21.96 -8.93 6.78
N TYR A 582 -20.79 -8.81 7.41
CA TYR A 582 -20.49 -7.67 8.26
C TYR A 582 -20.51 -6.37 7.46
N THR A 583 -19.94 -6.37 6.25
CA THR A 583 -19.98 -5.20 5.36
C THR A 583 -21.43 -4.81 5.05
N GLY A 584 -22.29 -5.77 4.71
CA GLY A 584 -23.71 -5.55 4.47
C GLY A 584 -24.43 -4.87 5.62
N LYS A 585 -24.13 -5.28 6.86
CA LYS A 585 -24.70 -4.67 8.07
C LYS A 585 -24.43 -3.16 8.16
N TYR A 586 -23.17 -2.74 8.00
CA TYR A 586 -22.79 -1.32 8.09
C TYR A 586 -23.18 -0.54 6.82
N LEU A 587 -23.08 -1.18 5.66
CA LEU A 587 -23.44 -0.58 4.37
C LEU A 587 -24.93 -0.22 4.30
N LYS A 588 -25.79 -1.04 4.90
CA LYS A 588 -27.24 -0.79 4.95
C LYS A 588 -27.57 0.55 5.59
N GLU A 589 -26.95 0.87 6.74
CA GLU A 589 -27.18 2.13 7.46
C GLU A 589 -26.75 3.34 6.62
N VAL A 590 -25.63 3.24 5.92
CA VAL A 590 -25.12 4.30 5.04
C VAL A 590 -26.01 4.50 3.82
N LEU A 591 -26.45 3.41 3.18
CA LEU A 591 -27.35 3.49 2.03
C LEU A 591 -28.71 4.10 2.39
N GLU A 592 -29.29 3.71 3.54
CA GLU A 592 -30.57 4.26 4.01
C GLU A 592 -30.44 5.74 4.38
N ARG A 593 -29.38 6.11 5.11
CA ARG A 593 -29.08 7.49 5.50
C ARG A 593 -28.96 8.40 4.27
N ASP A 594 -28.24 7.97 3.25
CA ASP A 594 -27.96 8.83 2.10
C ASP A 594 -29.16 8.86 1.11
N LYS A 595 -30.02 7.83 1.09
CA LYS A 595 -31.28 7.83 0.33
C LYS A 595 -32.34 8.76 0.93
N GLN A 596 -32.61 8.69 2.24
CA GLN A 596 -33.62 9.54 2.90
C GLN A 596 -33.35 11.03 2.68
N ASN A 597 -32.09 11.44 2.79
CA ASN A 597 -31.72 12.83 2.61
C ASN A 597 -31.69 13.30 1.13
N THR A 598 -31.97 12.42 0.16
CA THR A 598 -32.11 12.75 -1.26
C THR A 598 -33.58 12.96 -1.62
N GLU A 599 -34.50 12.33 -0.88
CA GLU A 599 -35.96 12.54 -0.99
C GLU A 599 -36.44 13.81 -0.27
N ASP A 600 -35.69 14.31 0.73
CA ASP A 600 -35.96 15.56 1.47
C ASP A 600 -35.47 16.85 0.74
N LYS A 601 -34.95 16.74 -0.50
CA LYS A 601 -34.62 17.87 -1.37
C LYS A 601 -35.64 17.99 -2.49
#